data_AF-A0A7Y6YIP2-F1
#
_entry.id   AF-A0A7Y6YIP2-F1
#
_cell.length_a   1.000
_cell.length_b   1.000
_cell.length_c   1.000
_cell.angle_alpha   90.00
_cell.angle_beta   90.00
_cell.angle_gamma   90.00
#
_symmetry.space_group_name_H-M   'P 1'
#
loop_
_entity.id
_entity.type
_entity.pdbx_description
1 polymer ?
#
loop_
_entity_poly.entity_id
_entity_poly.type
_entity_poly.pdbx_seq_one_letter_code
_entity_poly.pdbx_strand_id
1 'polypeptide(L)'
;MLTRRHIRIKVLQALYGFHQLEEPDLKLALKEMDKSLDRIYELYLYELRIFTEMHRLAEERIEKNRQKFRPSQEDLNPNLKFVNNRILK
;
A
#
# COMPACT_ATOMS: atom_id res chain seq x y z
N MET A 1 6.72 -4.62 2.47
CA MET A 1 7.30 -5.89 3.03
C MET A 1 7.90 -5.70 4.43
N LEU A 2 7.53 -6.55 5.39
CA LEU A 2 8.09 -6.59 6.75
C LEU A 2 9.50 -7.21 6.76
N THR A 3 10.53 -6.37 6.91
CA THR A 3 11.88 -6.86 7.15
C THR A 3 12.06 -7.20 8.63
N ARG A 4 13.03 -8.05 8.97
CA ARG A 4 13.41 -8.32 10.37
C ARG A 4 13.73 -7.02 11.15
N ARG A 5 14.17 -5.97 10.46
CA ARG A 5 14.42 -4.65 11.06
C ARG A 5 13.11 -3.98 11.51
N HIS A 6 12.07 -4.01 10.69
CA HIS A 6 10.76 -3.44 11.03
C HIS A 6 10.16 -4.10 12.28
N ILE A 7 10.28 -5.43 12.41
CA ILE A 7 9.82 -6.18 13.59
C ILE A 7 10.57 -5.70 14.84
N ARG A 8 11.90 -5.61 14.79
CA ARG A 8 12.71 -5.14 15.94
C ARG A 8 12.34 -3.73 16.38
N ILE A 9 12.14 -2.82 15.43
CA ILE A 9 11.71 -1.44 15.72
C ILE A 9 10.34 -1.45 16.42
N LYS A 10 9.39 -2.27 15.93
CA LYS A 10 8.05 -2.36 16.53
C LYS A 10 8.07 -2.95 17.94
N VAL A 11 8.86 -3.99 18.16
CA VAL A 11 9.07 -4.56 19.49
C VAL A 11 9.67 -3.52 20.44
N LEU A 12 10.69 -2.77 20.01
CA LEU A 12 11.28 -1.71 20.83
C LEU A 12 10.28 -0.59 21.14
N GLN A 13 9.45 -0.18 20.17
CA GLN A 13 8.38 0.79 20.37
C GLN A 13 7.35 0.33 21.40
N ALA A 14 6.93 -0.95 21.33
CA ALA A 14 5.99 -1.54 22.27
C ALA A 14 6.58 -1.60 23.70
N LEU A 15 7.84 -2.05 23.83
CA LEU A 15 8.53 -2.07 25.12
C LEU A 15 8.72 -0.67 25.70
N TYR A 16 9.10 0.31 24.88
CA TYR A 16 9.26 1.68 25.30
C TYR A 16 7.96 2.27 25.87
N GLY A 17 6.85 2.10 25.14
CA GLY A 17 5.53 2.55 25.60
C GLY A 17 5.09 1.85 26.88
N PHE A 18 5.33 0.53 26.98
CA PHE A 18 5.03 -0.26 28.18
C PHE A 18 5.76 0.26 29.42
N HIS A 19 7.05 0.59 29.30
CA HIS A 19 7.86 1.10 30.42
C HIS A 19 7.62 2.58 30.76
N GLN A 20 6.86 3.32 29.95
CA GLN A 20 6.47 4.70 30.26
C GLN A 20 5.19 4.82 31.11
N LEU A 21 4.42 3.74 31.24
CA LEU A 21 3.18 3.74 32.01
C LEU A 21 3.50 3.65 33.51
N GLU A 22 2.81 4.47 34.32
CA GLU A 22 2.93 4.42 35.79
C GLU A 22 2.42 3.08 36.36
N GLU A 23 1.34 2.55 35.77
CA GLU A 23 0.78 1.23 36.07
C GLU A 23 0.61 0.41 34.78
N PRO A 24 1.65 -0.34 34.36
CA PRO A 24 1.62 -1.07 33.11
C PRO A 24 0.78 -2.38 33.19
N ASP A 25 -0.22 -2.50 32.32
CA ASP A 25 -0.95 -3.76 32.10
C ASP A 25 -0.33 -4.55 30.93
N LEU A 26 0.30 -5.68 31.27
CA LEU A 26 0.94 -6.58 30.31
C LEU A 26 -0.05 -7.16 29.29
N LYS A 27 -1.26 -7.51 29.72
CA LYS A 27 -2.27 -8.11 28.85
C LYS A 27 -2.75 -7.11 27.81
N LEU A 28 -2.95 -5.87 28.22
CA LEU A 28 -3.29 -4.77 27.32
C LEU A 28 -2.15 -4.50 26.32
N ALA A 29 -0.91 -4.43 26.80
CA ALA A 29 0.25 -4.15 25.96
C ALA A 29 0.49 -5.23 24.89
N LEU A 30 0.34 -6.51 25.23
CA LEU A 30 0.42 -7.61 24.27
C LEU A 30 -0.69 -7.52 23.21
N LYS A 31 -1.93 -7.22 23.63
CA LYS A 31 -3.06 -7.05 22.71
C LYS A 31 -2.82 -5.92 21.71
N GLU A 32 -2.28 -4.79 22.16
CA GLU A 32 -1.97 -3.66 21.27
C GLU A 32 -0.76 -3.96 20.35
N MET A 33 0.21 -4.74 20.81
CA MET A 33 1.31 -5.23 19.98
C MET A 33 0.80 -6.13 18.86
N ASP A 34 -0.05 -7.12 19.15
CA ASP A 34 -0.65 -8.00 18.15
C ASP A 34 -1.45 -7.21 17.12
N LYS A 35 -2.31 -6.29 17.59
CA LYS A 35 -3.04 -5.37 16.70
C LYS A 35 -2.12 -4.53 15.82
N SER A 36 -0.95 -4.13 16.34
CA SER A 36 0.04 -3.44 15.52
C SER A 36 0.65 -4.34 14.45
N LEU A 37 0.82 -5.64 14.68
CA LEU A 37 1.31 -6.58 13.68
C LEU A 37 0.26 -6.80 12.58
N ASP A 38 -1.00 -6.98 12.97
CA ASP A 38 -2.12 -7.14 12.02
C ASP A 38 -2.23 -5.93 11.07
N ARG A 39 -2.13 -4.71 11.59
CA ARG A 39 -2.12 -3.49 10.75
C ARG A 39 -1.00 -3.45 9.72
N ILE A 40 0.15 -4.07 10.01
CA ILE A 40 1.25 -4.11 9.03
C ILE A 40 0.93 -5.13 7.93
N TYR A 41 0.25 -6.23 8.26
CA TYR A 41 -0.27 -7.14 7.25
C TYR A 41 -1.32 -6.46 6.37
N GLU A 42 -2.25 -5.72 6.95
CA GLU A 42 -3.21 -4.90 6.19
C GLU A 42 -2.49 -3.93 5.26
N LEU A 43 -1.46 -3.22 5.76
CA LEU A 43 -0.67 -2.31 4.94
C LEU A 43 0.01 -3.02 3.77
N TYR A 44 0.49 -4.25 3.96
CA TYR A 44 1.04 -5.07 2.88
C TYR A 44 -0.02 -5.40 1.81
N LEU A 45 -1.26 -5.69 2.20
CA LEU A 45 -2.35 -5.86 1.24
C LEU A 45 -2.66 -4.57 0.48
N TYR A 46 -2.59 -3.41 1.14
CA TYR A 46 -2.70 -2.11 0.46
C TYR A 46 -1.54 -1.87 -0.51
N GLU A 47 -0.30 -2.23 -0.16
CA GLU A 47 0.85 -2.17 -1.08
C GLU A 47 0.59 -2.98 -2.36
N LEU A 48 0.01 -4.18 -2.23
CA LEU A 48 -0.34 -5.00 -3.39
C LEU A 48 -1.47 -4.38 -4.23
N ARG A 49 -2.45 -3.75 -3.59
CA ARG A 49 -3.56 -3.08 -4.27
C ARG A 49 -3.10 -1.89 -5.12
N ILE A 50 -1.93 -1.29 -4.85
CA ILE A 50 -1.39 -0.20 -5.67
C ILE A 50 -1.27 -0.63 -7.14
N PHE A 51 -0.92 -1.89 -7.43
CA PHE A 51 -0.76 -2.34 -8.81
C PHE A 51 -2.08 -2.31 -9.60
N THR A 52 -3.19 -2.71 -8.97
CA THR A 52 -4.51 -2.64 -9.60
C THR A 52 -4.98 -1.20 -9.78
N GLU A 53 -4.71 -0.32 -8.81
CA GLU A 53 -5.07 1.10 -8.94
C GLU A 53 -4.22 1.81 -10.00
N MET A 54 -2.94 1.49 -10.12
CA MET A 54 -2.07 2.01 -11.19
C MET A 54 -2.55 1.59 -12.58
N HIS A 55 -2.99 0.33 -12.72
CA HIS A 55 -3.56 -0.17 -13.98
C HIS A 55 -4.83 0.60 -14.36
N ARG A 56 -5.78 0.72 -13.42
CA ARG A 56 -7.02 1.52 -13.59
C ARG A 56 -6.72 2.97 -13.99
N LEU A 57 -5.77 3.62 -13.30
CA LEU A 57 -5.38 5.00 -13.63
C LEU A 57 -4.76 5.13 -15.02
N ALA A 58 -4.02 4.11 -15.48
CA ALA A 58 -3.47 4.10 -16.82
C ALA A 58 -4.56 3.99 -17.89
N GLU A 59 -5.57 3.15 -17.67
CA GLU A 59 -6.74 3.05 -18.56
C GLU A 59 -7.52 4.37 -18.63
N GLU A 60 -7.84 4.96 -17.47
CA GLU A 60 -8.50 6.26 -17.41
C GLU A 60 -7.72 7.36 -18.10
N ARG A 61 -6.39 7.36 -17.95
CA ARG A 61 -5.52 8.34 -18.61
C ARG A 61 -5.57 8.20 -20.12
N ILE A 62 -5.56 6.97 -20.64
CA ILE A 62 -5.67 6.71 -22.09
C ILE A 62 -7.02 7.24 -22.61
N GLU A 63 -8.11 6.97 -21.89
CA GLU A 63 -9.44 7.42 -22.30
C GLU A 63 -9.55 8.95 -22.28
N LYS A 64 -9.10 9.59 -21.20
CA LYS A 64 -9.05 11.06 -21.10
C LYS A 64 -8.21 11.70 -22.19
N ASN A 65 -7.09 11.09 -22.56
CA ASN A 65 -6.21 11.59 -23.61
C ASN A 65 -6.89 11.58 -24.98
N ARG A 66 -7.67 10.55 -25.29
CA ARG A 66 -8.44 10.47 -26.55
C ARG A 66 -9.53 11.53 -26.63
N GLN A 67 -10.11 11.90 -25.49
CA GLN A 67 -11.19 12.89 -25.39
C GLN A 67 -10.68 14.35 -25.30
N LYS A 68 -9.37 14.61 -25.40
CA LYS A 68 -8.83 15.98 -25.46
C LYS A 68 -9.46 16.76 -26.61
N PHE A 69 -9.67 18.07 -26.41
CA PHE A 69 -10.18 18.96 -27.47
C PHE A 69 -9.29 18.99 -28.73
N ARG A 70 -7.97 18.82 -28.56
CA ARG A 70 -7.00 18.62 -29.65
C ARG A 70 -6.09 17.43 -29.29
N PRO A 71 -6.46 16.20 -29.67
CA PRO A 71 -5.65 15.02 -29.38
C PRO A 71 -4.44 14.97 -30.31
N SER A 72 -3.29 14.58 -29.77
CA SER A 72 -2.10 14.27 -30.59
C SER A 72 -2.24 12.90 -31.26
N GLN A 73 -1.37 12.59 -32.22
CA GLN A 73 -1.35 11.26 -32.84
C GLN A 73 -1.09 10.14 -31.83
N GLU A 74 -0.28 10.40 -30.81
CA GLU A 74 -0.02 9.46 -29.71
C GLU A 74 -1.22 9.29 -28.78
N ASP A 75 -2.05 10.32 -28.62
CA ASP A 75 -3.29 10.22 -27.84
C ASP A 75 -4.33 9.36 -28.57
N LEU A 76 -4.41 9.47 -29.90
CA LEU A 76 -5.30 8.65 -30.74
C LEU A 76 -4.80 7.20 -30.86
N ASN A 77 -3.47 7.01 -30.92
CA ASN A 77 -2.81 5.71 -31.03
C ASN A 77 -1.92 5.41 -29.81
N PRO A 78 -2.49 5.25 -28.60
CA PRO A 78 -1.73 5.08 -27.38
C PRO A 78 -1.06 3.70 -27.32
N ASN A 79 0.08 3.62 -26.66
CA ASN A 79 0.73 2.35 -26.37
C ASN A 79 -0.07 1.57 -25.30
N LEU A 80 -0.69 0.45 -25.71
CA LEU A 80 -1.53 -0.38 -24.85
C LEU A 80 -0.77 -1.49 -24.10
N LYS A 81 0.57 -1.57 -24.21
CA LYS A 81 1.36 -2.67 -23.63
C LYS A 81 1.17 -2.83 -22.12
N PHE A 82 1.04 -1.72 -21.39
CA PHE A 82 0.86 -1.74 -19.94
C PHE A 82 -0.54 -2.16 -19.52
N VAL A 83 -1.58 -1.58 -20.13
CA VAL A 83 -2.99 -1.90 -19.79
C VAL A 83 -3.39 -3.32 -20.25
N ASN A 84 -2.77 -3.83 -21.31
CA ASN A 84 -2.94 -5.22 -21.76
C ASN A 84 -2.03 -6.22 -21.02
N ASN A 85 -1.44 -5.86 -19.89
CA ASN A 85 -0.61 -6.77 -19.10
C ASN A 85 -1.45 -7.92 -18.53
N ARG A 86 -1.07 -9.18 -18.82
CA ARG A 86 -1.81 -10.39 -18.42
C ARG A 86 -1.97 -10.60 -16.92
N ILE A 87 -1.12 -9.98 -16.10
CA ILE A 87 -1.10 -10.14 -14.64
C ILE A 87 -2.00 -9.09 -13.98
N LEU A 88 -2.09 -7.89 -14.57
CA LEU A 88 -2.84 -6.76 -14.00
C LEU A 88 -4.24 -6.58 -14.62
N LYS A 89 -4.50 -7.23 -15.75
CA LYS A 89 -5.80 -7.25 -16.42
C LYS A 89 -6.79 -8.16 -15.71
#